data_AF-A0A357ACX1-F1
#
_entry.id   AF-A0A357ACX1-F1
#
_cell.length_a   1.000
_cell.length_b   1.000
_cell.length_c   1.000
_cell.angle_alpha   90.00
_cell.angle_beta   90.00
_cell.angle_gamma   90.00
#
_symmetry.space_group_name_H-M   'P 1'
#
loop_
_entity.id
_entity.type
_entity.pdbx_description
1 polymer ?
#
loop_
_entity_poly.entity_id
_entity_poly.type
_entity_poly.pdbx_seq_one_letter_code
_entity_poly.pdbx_strand_id
1 'polypeptide(L)'
;MPTDEYALESALTSGSAIAGTPSADTLIGTLNPDQIITYAGDDWIAGNQGSDTLKANTGQDLLYGGQDSDLLHGGQGNDTLYGDKGSDRLSGDLGSDLLIGGADRDFFILSQPSLANQNQADWILDFEDGQDYMQLTGGLNYERLIIALGTDNLTGTTLIQDLLTGQTLAILSGIHPNQLTPEDFISEALPFNLSQSTQFDSPLLLAPPETPTSFNIEFDYRFDRSGFFNDPNCRQILETAASFWERHILDEFADLAPGTPIYIKNPTTRSTISFTLDRPIDDVLVFVGAAPLSSPILAQAGPSGNWTPDSDLDRRFNSTNFEPWTGHISFNSSINWFIDPTPQTHNDIPPEQVDLMTVATHELGHILGIGNSQAFNQWISGQTFIGPNALVITEGLAVPLADDLSHIEDHFLPNGISGNSLLTPFVSLGVRQFPTLLDLALLQDVGYQITV
;
A
#
# COMPACT_ATOMS: atom_id res chain seq x y z
N MET A 1 39.14 -29.67 9.89
CA MET A 1 38.34 -29.68 8.66
C MET A 1 37.32 -28.57 8.79
N PRO A 2 37.56 -27.38 8.23
CA PRO A 2 36.50 -26.42 8.00
C PRO A 2 36.11 -26.46 6.51
N THR A 3 34.85 -26.77 6.25
CA THR A 3 34.14 -26.77 4.96
C THR A 3 32.71 -26.40 5.37
N ASP A 4 32.05 -25.33 4.97
CA ASP A 4 32.18 -24.36 3.88
C ASP A 4 31.54 -23.06 4.42
N GLU A 5 32.13 -21.87 4.33
CA GLU A 5 32.21 -20.99 3.15
C GLU A 5 30.85 -20.41 2.74
N TYR A 6 30.68 -19.11 3.02
CA TYR A 6 29.97 -18.10 2.22
C TYR A 6 29.03 -18.61 1.11
N ALA A 7 27.72 -18.57 1.35
CA ALA A 7 26.71 -18.50 0.29
C ALA A 7 25.31 -18.17 0.82
N LEU A 8 25.06 -16.93 1.25
CA LEU A 8 23.76 -16.25 1.11
C LEU A 8 23.96 -14.73 0.93
N GLU A 9 25.05 -14.35 0.24
CA GLU A 9 25.18 -13.06 -0.45
C GLU A 9 25.41 -13.37 -1.94
N SER A 10 24.33 -13.54 -2.70
CA SER A 10 24.22 -13.33 -4.15
C SER A 10 22.76 -13.68 -4.54
N ALA A 11 21.95 -12.87 -5.21
CA ALA A 11 22.16 -11.62 -5.92
C ALA A 11 20.79 -10.97 -6.15
N LEU A 12 20.69 -9.65 -6.01
CA LEU A 12 19.70 -8.83 -6.74
C LEU A 12 20.46 -7.60 -7.27
N THR A 13 21.40 -7.85 -8.18
CA THR A 13 22.21 -6.81 -8.85
C THR A 13 22.09 -6.90 -10.38
N SER A 14 20.98 -7.44 -10.87
CA SER A 14 20.58 -7.47 -12.28
C SER A 14 19.09 -7.80 -12.32
N GLY A 15 18.34 -7.15 -13.21
CA GLY A 15 16.88 -7.28 -13.35
C GLY A 15 16.31 -8.66 -13.08
N SER A 16 15.31 -8.72 -12.21
CA SER A 16 14.75 -9.95 -11.64
C SER A 16 13.40 -10.27 -12.26
N ALA A 17 13.23 -11.52 -12.66
CA ALA A 17 11.91 -12.05 -12.95
C ALA A 17 11.25 -12.46 -11.62
N ILE A 18 10.18 -11.78 -11.24
CA ILE A 18 9.40 -11.99 -10.02
C ILE A 18 8.05 -12.57 -10.44
N ALA A 19 7.66 -13.70 -9.84
CA ALA A 19 6.42 -14.37 -10.18
C ALA A 19 5.54 -14.54 -8.94
N GLY A 20 4.25 -14.22 -9.11
CA GLY A 20 3.22 -14.41 -8.09
C GLY A 20 2.68 -15.84 -8.03
N THR A 21 1.63 -16.01 -7.25
CA THR A 21 0.81 -17.22 -7.12
C THR A 21 -0.56 -17.00 -7.77
N PRO A 22 -1.44 -18.03 -7.80
CA PRO A 22 -2.84 -17.86 -8.20
C PRO A 22 -3.76 -17.30 -7.08
N SER A 23 -3.19 -16.79 -5.99
CA SER A 23 -3.91 -16.09 -4.92
C SER A 23 -3.48 -14.63 -4.91
N ALA A 24 -4.22 -13.77 -4.19
CA ALA A 24 -3.84 -12.37 -4.02
C ALA A 24 -2.40 -12.24 -3.47
N ASP A 25 -1.53 -11.64 -4.28
CA ASP A 25 -0.12 -11.45 -3.99
C ASP A 25 0.22 -10.00 -3.66
N THR A 26 1.40 -9.79 -3.07
CA THR A 26 2.05 -8.48 -3.06
C THR A 26 3.50 -8.64 -3.45
N LEU A 27 3.84 -8.04 -4.58
CA LEU A 27 5.14 -8.19 -5.22
C LEU A 27 5.79 -6.82 -5.41
N ILE A 28 7.06 -6.75 -5.06
CA ILE A 28 7.81 -5.50 -5.08
C ILE A 28 9.11 -5.72 -5.86
N GLY A 29 9.31 -4.87 -6.85
CA GLY A 29 10.50 -4.80 -7.66
C GLY A 29 11.69 -4.23 -6.90
N THR A 30 12.85 -4.37 -7.51
CA THR A 30 14.15 -3.90 -7.04
C THR A 30 14.40 -2.46 -7.51
N LEU A 31 15.65 -2.01 -7.44
CA LEU A 31 16.05 -0.73 -8.02
C LEU A 31 16.60 -0.87 -9.46
N ASN A 32 16.37 -2.02 -10.09
CA ASN A 32 16.81 -2.33 -11.45
C ASN A 32 15.60 -2.77 -12.27
N PRO A 33 15.67 -2.73 -13.62
CA PRO A 33 14.57 -3.20 -14.47
C PRO A 33 14.10 -4.62 -14.15
N ASP A 34 12.86 -4.78 -13.74
CA ASP A 34 12.26 -6.04 -13.31
C ASP A 34 11.14 -6.52 -14.23
N GLN A 35 10.85 -7.81 -14.16
CA GLN A 35 9.70 -8.41 -14.81
C GLN A 35 8.85 -9.08 -13.76
N ILE A 36 7.72 -8.46 -13.42
CA ILE A 36 6.81 -8.95 -12.40
C ILE A 36 5.55 -9.49 -13.05
N ILE A 37 5.25 -10.77 -12.83
CA ILE A 37 4.08 -11.44 -13.41
C ILE A 37 3.34 -12.20 -12.30
N THR A 38 2.11 -11.80 -11.97
CA THR A 38 1.23 -12.59 -11.08
C THR A 38 0.30 -13.48 -11.93
N TYR A 39 -0.65 -14.19 -11.33
CA TYR A 39 -1.53 -15.09 -12.08
C TYR A 39 -3.01 -14.77 -11.89
N ALA A 40 -3.53 -15.11 -10.73
CA ALA A 40 -4.92 -14.95 -10.40
C ALA A 40 -5.03 -14.41 -8.98
N GLY A 41 -6.13 -13.75 -8.66
CA GLY A 41 -6.29 -13.10 -7.36
C GLY A 41 -6.18 -11.59 -7.52
N ASP A 42 -6.54 -10.87 -6.48
CA ASP A 42 -6.50 -9.40 -6.49
C ASP A 42 -5.12 -8.97 -5.97
N ASP A 43 -4.21 -8.67 -6.90
CA ASP A 43 -2.79 -8.50 -6.64
C ASP A 43 -2.40 -7.03 -6.41
N TRP A 44 -1.34 -6.82 -5.63
CA TRP A 44 -0.70 -5.52 -5.48
C TRP A 44 0.76 -5.60 -5.97
N ILE A 45 1.13 -4.78 -6.94
CA ILE A 45 2.44 -4.86 -7.59
C ILE A 45 3.08 -3.47 -7.60
N ALA A 46 4.35 -3.36 -7.19
CA ALA A 46 5.13 -2.14 -7.31
C ALA A 46 6.46 -2.43 -8.03
N GLY A 47 6.80 -1.67 -9.08
CA GLY A 47 8.04 -1.82 -9.85
C GLY A 47 9.27 -1.19 -9.16
N ASN A 48 9.08 -0.08 -8.46
CA ASN A 48 10.12 0.74 -7.81
C ASN A 48 10.98 1.54 -8.79
N GLN A 49 12.29 1.28 -8.92
CA GLN A 49 13.16 2.00 -9.87
C GLN A 49 13.61 1.05 -10.95
N GLY A 50 13.66 1.54 -12.19
CA GLY A 50 14.07 0.75 -13.33
C GLY A 50 12.95 0.72 -14.35
N SER A 51 13.27 0.28 -15.56
CA SER A 51 12.25 0.17 -16.61
C SER A 51 11.58 -1.20 -16.54
N ASP A 52 10.50 -1.26 -15.79
CA ASP A 52 9.87 -2.49 -15.35
C ASP A 52 8.79 -2.98 -16.32
N THR A 53 8.45 -4.26 -16.20
CA THR A 53 7.29 -4.85 -16.86
C THR A 53 6.43 -5.56 -15.82
N LEU A 54 5.26 -5.02 -15.55
CA LEU A 54 4.30 -5.50 -14.57
C LEU A 54 3.09 -6.11 -15.29
N LYS A 55 2.70 -7.33 -14.90
CA LYS A 55 1.57 -8.04 -15.49
C LYS A 55 0.76 -8.80 -14.46
N ALA A 56 -0.49 -8.39 -14.24
CA ALA A 56 -1.34 -8.92 -13.17
C ALA A 56 -2.24 -10.11 -13.58
N ASN A 57 -2.45 -10.30 -14.89
CA ASN A 57 -3.22 -11.40 -15.47
C ASN A 57 -4.71 -11.43 -15.12
N THR A 58 -5.18 -11.94 -13.97
CA THR A 58 -6.63 -12.00 -13.69
C THR A 58 -6.94 -11.65 -12.24
N GLY A 59 -7.81 -10.69 -12.00
CA GLY A 59 -7.95 -10.12 -10.67
C GLY A 59 -8.56 -8.75 -10.73
N GLN A 60 -8.82 -8.15 -9.57
CA GLN A 60 -8.87 -6.69 -9.47
C GLN A 60 -7.55 -6.23 -8.88
N ASP A 61 -6.65 -5.84 -9.77
CA ASP A 61 -5.24 -5.68 -9.46
C ASP A 61 -4.86 -4.21 -9.29
N LEU A 62 -3.85 -3.93 -8.46
CA LEU A 62 -3.33 -2.59 -8.20
C LEU A 62 -1.83 -2.55 -8.51
N LEU A 63 -1.46 -1.82 -9.56
CA LEU A 63 -0.11 -1.76 -10.11
C LEU A 63 0.47 -0.35 -9.97
N TYR A 64 1.71 -0.26 -9.50
CA TYR A 64 2.53 0.95 -9.47
C TYR A 64 3.80 0.72 -10.29
N GLY A 65 4.02 1.50 -11.35
CA GLY A 65 5.24 1.45 -12.17
C GLY A 65 6.44 1.88 -11.34
N GLY A 66 6.40 3.11 -10.84
CA GLY A 66 7.43 3.66 -9.98
C GLY A 66 8.21 4.75 -10.70
N GLN A 67 9.53 4.60 -10.82
CA GLN A 67 10.41 5.53 -11.52
C GLN A 67 10.97 4.90 -12.78
N ASP A 68 11.21 5.76 -13.79
CA ASP A 68 11.67 5.40 -15.12
C ASP A 68 10.53 4.79 -15.97
N SER A 69 10.83 4.38 -17.20
CA SER A 69 9.79 3.99 -18.16
C SER A 69 9.31 2.57 -17.98
N ASP A 70 8.05 2.40 -17.57
CA ASP A 70 7.45 1.12 -17.24
C ASP A 70 6.41 0.64 -18.26
N LEU A 71 6.14 -0.67 -18.22
CA LEU A 71 5.06 -1.32 -18.96
C LEU A 71 4.13 -2.06 -18.00
N LEU A 72 2.90 -1.55 -17.86
CA LEU A 72 1.88 -2.08 -16.96
C LEU A 72 0.73 -2.72 -17.75
N HIS A 73 0.42 -3.96 -17.38
CA HIS A 73 -0.71 -4.73 -17.89
C HIS A 73 -1.58 -5.21 -16.72
N GLY A 74 -2.79 -4.66 -16.57
CA GLY A 74 -3.77 -5.10 -15.57
C GLY A 74 -4.18 -6.54 -15.85
N GLY A 75 -4.83 -6.77 -16.98
CA GLY A 75 -5.17 -8.11 -17.42
C GLY A 75 -6.68 -8.29 -17.46
N GLN A 76 -7.25 -9.16 -16.65
CA GLN A 76 -8.68 -9.43 -16.66
C GLN A 76 -9.31 -9.16 -15.30
N GLY A 77 -10.16 -8.14 -15.25
CA GLY A 77 -10.93 -7.69 -14.11
C GLY A 77 -10.82 -6.18 -14.03
N ASN A 78 -11.23 -5.55 -12.94
CA ASN A 78 -11.24 -4.09 -12.86
C ASN A 78 -10.02 -3.64 -12.08
N ASP A 79 -9.00 -3.20 -12.80
CA ASP A 79 -7.67 -2.94 -12.29
C ASP A 79 -7.43 -1.45 -12.05
N THR A 80 -6.44 -1.11 -11.23
CA THR A 80 -5.96 0.27 -11.04
C THR A 80 -4.46 0.32 -11.30
N LEU A 81 -4.04 1.11 -12.29
CA LEU A 81 -2.66 1.22 -12.74
C LEU A 81 -2.18 2.67 -12.56
N TYR A 82 -1.07 2.83 -11.84
CA TYR A 82 -0.31 4.06 -11.70
C TYR A 82 1.03 3.91 -12.44
N GLY A 83 1.29 4.74 -13.46
CA GLY A 83 2.62 4.81 -14.10
C GLY A 83 3.65 5.46 -13.19
N ASP A 84 3.20 6.44 -12.40
CA ASP A 84 4.00 7.24 -11.46
C ASP A 84 4.95 8.21 -12.18
N LYS A 85 6.26 7.98 -12.23
CA LYS A 85 7.20 8.91 -12.84
C LYS A 85 7.98 8.23 -13.93
N GLY A 86 7.73 8.61 -15.17
CA GLY A 86 8.44 8.01 -16.27
C GLY A 86 7.75 8.29 -17.58
N SER A 87 8.18 7.58 -18.62
CA SER A 87 7.35 7.56 -19.82
C SER A 87 6.73 6.18 -19.91
N ASP A 88 5.52 6.07 -19.37
CA ASP A 88 4.94 4.78 -19.01
C ASP A 88 3.91 4.31 -20.01
N ARG A 89 3.69 3.00 -20.04
CA ARG A 89 2.73 2.35 -20.93
C ARG A 89 1.74 1.57 -20.11
N LEU A 90 0.50 2.03 -20.08
CA LEU A 90 -0.55 1.44 -19.27
C LEU A 90 -1.60 0.78 -20.17
N SER A 91 -1.89 -0.49 -19.92
CA SER A 91 -2.99 -1.24 -20.53
C SER A 91 -3.84 -1.88 -19.42
N GLY A 92 -5.09 -1.45 -19.29
CA GLY A 92 -6.05 -2.14 -18.42
C GLY A 92 -6.41 -3.54 -18.92
N ASP A 93 -6.31 -3.74 -20.24
CA ASP A 93 -6.68 -4.95 -20.97
C ASP A 93 -8.20 -5.25 -20.94
N LEU A 94 -8.70 -6.19 -20.13
CA LEU A 94 -10.09 -6.61 -20.08
C LEU A 94 -10.75 -6.19 -18.76
N GLY A 95 -11.44 -5.07 -18.76
CA GLY A 95 -12.14 -4.64 -17.57
C GLY A 95 -12.67 -3.22 -17.65
N SER A 96 -13.12 -2.71 -16.52
CA SER A 96 -13.29 -1.26 -16.34
C SER A 96 -12.19 -0.77 -15.43
N ASP A 97 -11.10 -0.36 -16.05
CA ASP A 97 -9.84 -0.10 -15.34
C ASP A 97 -9.69 1.39 -15.00
N LEU A 98 -8.92 1.71 -13.97
CA LEU A 98 -8.50 3.06 -13.63
C LEU A 98 -7.03 3.22 -14.01
N LEU A 99 -6.74 4.14 -14.92
CA LEU A 99 -5.39 4.40 -15.43
C LEU A 99 -4.97 5.83 -15.05
N ILE A 100 -3.82 5.93 -14.39
CA ILE A 100 -3.18 7.17 -13.97
C ILE A 100 -1.76 7.14 -14.53
N GLY A 101 -1.45 8.01 -15.48
CA GLY A 101 -0.12 8.07 -16.11
C GLY A 101 0.94 8.56 -15.13
N GLY A 102 0.65 9.69 -14.48
CA GLY A 102 1.55 10.36 -13.57
C GLY A 102 2.33 11.48 -14.24
N ALA A 103 3.64 11.53 -14.00
CA ALA A 103 4.52 12.57 -14.49
C ALA A 103 5.26 12.14 -15.76
N ASP A 104 5.65 13.12 -16.58
CA ASP A 104 6.30 12.94 -17.88
C ASP A 104 5.32 12.39 -18.94
N ARG A 105 5.79 11.65 -19.96
CA ARG A 105 4.99 11.37 -21.17
C ARG A 105 4.46 9.95 -21.15
N ASP A 106 3.14 9.81 -21.02
CA ASP A 106 2.53 8.50 -20.88
C ASP A 106 1.75 8.03 -22.09
N PHE A 107 1.57 6.72 -22.16
CA PHE A 107 0.90 6.02 -23.25
C PHE A 107 -0.19 5.12 -22.70
N PHE A 108 -1.44 5.56 -22.85
CA PHE A 108 -2.62 4.77 -22.50
C PHE A 108 -3.01 3.88 -23.68
N ILE A 109 -2.89 2.56 -23.52
CA ILE A 109 -3.14 1.60 -24.59
C ILE A 109 -4.64 1.33 -24.69
N LEU A 110 -5.24 1.82 -25.77
CA LEU A 110 -6.63 1.54 -26.09
C LEU A 110 -6.71 0.33 -27.02
N SER A 111 -7.42 -0.69 -26.58
CA SER A 111 -7.67 -1.91 -27.34
C SER A 111 -9.17 -2.16 -27.48
N GLN A 112 -9.54 -3.09 -28.36
CA GLN A 112 -10.92 -3.56 -28.41
C GLN A 112 -11.09 -4.67 -27.38
N PRO A 113 -11.87 -4.47 -26.30
CA PRO A 113 -12.19 -5.56 -25.41
C PRO A 113 -12.98 -6.63 -26.18
N SER A 114 -12.89 -7.87 -25.72
CA SER A 114 -13.59 -8.97 -26.37
C SER A 114 -15.11 -8.67 -26.47
N LEU A 115 -15.73 -8.99 -27.60
CA LEU A 115 -17.12 -8.65 -27.97
C LEU A 115 -18.22 -9.13 -26.97
N ALA A 116 -17.85 -9.75 -25.85
CA ALA A 116 -18.77 -10.29 -24.86
C ALA A 116 -19.38 -9.22 -23.95
N ASN A 117 -18.71 -8.09 -23.67
CA ASN A 117 -19.15 -7.11 -22.68
C ASN A 117 -18.97 -5.66 -23.17
N GLN A 118 -20.06 -5.01 -23.62
CA GLN A 118 -20.00 -3.66 -24.23
C GLN A 118 -19.93 -2.48 -23.24
N ASN A 119 -19.85 -2.73 -21.93
CA ASN A 119 -19.90 -1.69 -20.88
C ASN A 119 -18.64 -1.64 -20.00
N GLN A 120 -17.55 -2.21 -20.47
CA GLN A 120 -16.26 -2.23 -19.79
C GLN A 120 -15.35 -1.26 -20.52
N ALA A 121 -15.17 -0.06 -19.95
CA ALA A 121 -14.40 1.03 -20.51
C ALA A 121 -13.46 1.59 -19.45
N ASP A 122 -12.25 1.93 -19.86
CA ASP A 122 -11.20 2.38 -18.94
C ASP A 122 -11.39 3.85 -18.61
N TRP A 123 -11.10 4.22 -17.37
CA TRP A 123 -11.05 5.59 -16.92
C TRP A 123 -9.61 6.07 -16.91
N ILE A 124 -9.34 7.12 -17.66
CA ILE A 124 -8.05 7.82 -17.64
C ILE A 124 -8.25 9.11 -16.86
N LEU A 125 -7.56 9.22 -15.72
CA LEU A 125 -7.90 10.24 -14.71
C LEU A 125 -7.08 11.54 -14.84
N ASP A 126 -5.90 11.47 -15.43
CA ASP A 126 -4.90 12.55 -15.40
C ASP A 126 -4.28 12.90 -16.76
N PHE A 127 -4.86 12.43 -17.87
CA PHE A 127 -4.36 12.70 -19.23
C PHE A 127 -4.01 14.18 -19.45
N GLU A 128 -2.76 14.46 -19.83
CA GLU A 128 -2.24 15.79 -20.12
C GLU A 128 -2.16 16.04 -21.64
N ASP A 129 -3.05 16.90 -22.15
CA ASP A 129 -3.08 17.34 -23.57
C ASP A 129 -1.74 17.93 -24.03
N GLY A 130 -1.19 17.40 -25.13
CA GLY A 130 0.11 17.78 -25.68
C GLY A 130 1.33 17.17 -24.98
N GLN A 131 1.11 16.36 -23.94
CA GLN A 131 2.16 15.60 -23.25
C GLN A 131 1.95 14.10 -23.41
N ASP A 132 0.74 13.60 -23.13
CA ASP A 132 0.38 12.18 -23.16
C ASP A 132 -0.21 11.74 -24.50
N TYR A 133 -0.27 10.42 -24.68
CA TYR A 133 -0.77 9.80 -25.90
C TYR A 133 -1.68 8.62 -25.61
N MET A 134 -2.69 8.45 -26.46
CA MET A 134 -3.50 7.24 -26.53
C MET A 134 -2.98 6.35 -27.66
N GLN A 135 -2.47 5.18 -27.29
CA GLN A 135 -1.95 4.20 -28.22
C GLN A 135 -3.06 3.26 -28.68
N LEU A 136 -3.44 3.36 -29.96
CA LEU A 136 -4.49 2.56 -30.58
C LEU A 136 -3.94 1.22 -31.05
N THR A 137 -4.53 0.13 -30.57
CA THR A 137 -4.15 -1.25 -30.94
C THR A 137 -5.35 -2.02 -31.53
N GLY A 138 -5.16 -3.29 -31.90
CA GLY A 138 -6.26 -4.14 -32.36
C GLY A 138 -6.93 -3.70 -33.67
N GLY A 139 -6.23 -2.91 -34.51
CA GLY A 139 -6.78 -2.38 -35.76
C GLY A 139 -7.68 -1.15 -35.59
N LEU A 140 -7.66 -0.51 -34.41
CA LEU A 140 -8.17 0.85 -34.22
C LEU A 140 -7.29 1.87 -34.96
N ASN A 141 -7.91 2.95 -35.42
CA ASN A 141 -7.26 4.14 -35.95
C ASN A 141 -8.11 5.36 -35.58
N TYR A 142 -7.53 6.56 -35.70
CA TYR A 142 -8.20 7.78 -35.30
C TYR A 142 -9.51 8.01 -36.06
N GLU A 143 -9.57 7.68 -37.36
CA GLU A 143 -10.77 7.86 -38.18
C GLU A 143 -11.93 6.94 -37.76
N ARG A 144 -11.65 5.92 -36.95
CA ARG A 144 -12.64 5.01 -36.37
C ARG A 144 -13.14 5.49 -35.01
N LEU A 145 -12.62 6.57 -34.45
CA LEU A 145 -13.03 7.05 -33.12
C LEU A 145 -14.18 8.07 -33.21
N ILE A 146 -15.13 7.94 -32.29
CA ILE A 146 -16.07 8.99 -31.92
C ILE A 146 -15.59 9.56 -30.60
N ILE A 147 -15.29 10.86 -30.58
CA ILE A 147 -14.89 11.59 -29.38
C ILE A 147 -16.02 12.57 -29.05
N ALA A 148 -16.64 12.39 -27.89
CA ALA A 148 -17.84 13.15 -27.51
C ALA A 148 -17.87 13.44 -26.00
N LEU A 149 -18.66 14.43 -25.60
CA LEU A 149 -18.92 14.68 -24.18
C LEU A 149 -19.74 13.54 -23.60
N GLY A 150 -19.40 13.13 -22.38
CA GLY A 150 -20.22 12.23 -21.59
C GLY A 150 -21.58 12.84 -21.27
N THR A 151 -22.59 11.98 -21.19
CA THR A 151 -23.97 12.35 -20.81
C THR A 151 -24.37 11.69 -19.51
N ASP A 152 -25.48 12.13 -18.93
CA ASP A 152 -26.05 11.57 -17.71
C ASP A 152 -25.02 11.54 -16.56
N ASN A 153 -24.71 10.36 -16.02
CA ASN A 153 -23.77 10.18 -14.92
C ASN A 153 -22.30 10.41 -15.30
N LEU A 154 -22.02 10.62 -16.59
CA LEU A 154 -20.69 10.93 -17.14
C LEU A 154 -20.59 12.40 -17.57
N THR A 155 -21.50 13.26 -17.10
CA THR A 155 -21.44 14.69 -17.43
C THR A 155 -20.12 15.29 -16.96
N GLY A 156 -19.37 15.92 -17.86
CA GLY A 156 -18.08 16.54 -17.57
C GLY A 156 -16.87 15.69 -17.97
N THR A 157 -17.07 14.47 -18.48
CA THR A 157 -16.01 13.63 -19.04
C THR A 157 -15.98 13.68 -20.58
N THR A 158 -14.90 13.20 -21.16
CA THR A 158 -14.80 12.89 -22.59
C THR A 158 -14.88 11.38 -22.81
N LEU A 159 -15.75 10.94 -23.71
CA LEU A 159 -15.87 9.55 -24.13
C LEU A 159 -15.16 9.34 -25.46
N ILE A 160 -14.38 8.27 -25.54
CA ILE A 160 -13.77 7.78 -26.77
C ILE A 160 -14.44 6.46 -27.11
N GLN A 161 -15.07 6.39 -28.27
CA GLN A 161 -15.85 5.22 -28.67
C GLN A 161 -15.41 4.73 -30.05
N ASP A 162 -15.52 3.43 -30.27
CA ASP A 162 -15.36 2.84 -31.59
C ASP A 162 -16.62 3.06 -32.44
N LEU A 163 -16.46 3.75 -33.58
CA LEU A 163 -17.50 4.06 -34.55
C LEU A 163 -18.21 2.81 -35.10
N LEU A 164 -17.50 1.69 -35.27
CA LEU A 164 -18.07 0.49 -35.88
C LEU A 164 -18.90 -0.34 -34.89
N THR A 165 -18.44 -0.42 -33.63
CA THR A 165 -19.08 -1.26 -32.61
C THR A 165 -20.00 -0.46 -31.68
N GLY A 166 -19.82 0.87 -31.61
CA GLY A 166 -20.49 1.75 -30.66
C GLY A 166 -19.95 1.62 -29.23
N GLN A 167 -18.89 0.85 -29.02
CA GLN A 167 -18.31 0.59 -27.71
C GLN A 167 -17.49 1.77 -27.22
N THR A 168 -17.68 2.17 -25.96
CA THR A 168 -16.78 3.09 -25.27
C THR A 168 -15.48 2.36 -24.96
N LEU A 169 -14.36 2.91 -25.42
CA LEU A 169 -13.00 2.41 -25.21
C LEU A 169 -12.38 3.05 -23.96
N ALA A 170 -12.57 4.36 -23.79
CA ALA A 170 -12.06 5.10 -22.65
C ALA A 170 -12.96 6.28 -22.26
N ILE A 171 -12.87 6.66 -20.99
CA ILE A 171 -13.53 7.79 -20.35
C ILE A 171 -12.44 8.66 -19.74
N LEU A 172 -12.30 9.89 -20.22
CA LEU A 172 -11.28 10.82 -19.74
C LEU A 172 -11.90 11.83 -18.79
N SER A 173 -11.27 12.02 -17.64
CA SER A 173 -11.57 13.12 -16.70
C SER A 173 -10.81 14.38 -17.08
N GLY A 174 -11.37 15.56 -16.79
CA GLY A 174 -10.66 16.85 -16.91
C GLY A 174 -10.38 17.36 -18.34
N ILE A 175 -10.53 16.53 -19.36
CA ILE A 175 -10.27 16.86 -20.77
C ILE A 175 -11.58 17.03 -21.54
N HIS A 176 -11.70 18.10 -22.32
CA HIS A 176 -12.83 18.34 -23.22
C HIS A 176 -12.57 17.74 -24.61
N PRO A 177 -13.57 17.21 -25.35
CA PRO A 177 -13.34 16.54 -26.64
C PRO A 177 -12.60 17.37 -27.69
N ASN A 178 -12.81 18.70 -27.66
CA ASN A 178 -12.18 19.63 -28.60
C ASN A 178 -10.68 19.89 -28.32
N GLN A 179 -10.16 19.42 -27.19
CA GLN A 179 -8.72 19.48 -26.90
C GLN A 179 -7.99 18.33 -27.60
N LEU A 180 -8.64 17.17 -27.72
CA LEU A 180 -8.07 16.01 -28.38
C LEU A 180 -8.02 16.20 -29.89
N THR A 181 -6.82 16.02 -30.44
CA THR A 181 -6.49 16.10 -31.85
C THR A 181 -6.00 14.74 -32.35
N PRO A 182 -5.85 14.54 -33.68
CA PRO A 182 -5.24 13.31 -34.19
C PRO A 182 -3.81 13.06 -33.71
N GLU A 183 -3.08 14.09 -33.24
CA GLU A 183 -1.70 13.94 -32.76
C GLU A 183 -1.61 13.25 -31.40
N ASP A 184 -2.69 13.29 -30.61
CA ASP A 184 -2.81 12.62 -29.31
C ASP A 184 -3.06 11.11 -29.46
N PHE A 185 -3.28 10.63 -30.69
CA PHE A 185 -3.56 9.22 -30.98
C PHE A 185 -2.50 8.62 -31.89
N ILE A 186 -1.81 7.61 -31.40
CA ILE A 186 -0.76 6.92 -32.15
C ILE A 186 -1.18 5.49 -32.50
N SER A 187 -0.86 5.03 -33.70
CA SER A 187 -1.26 3.70 -34.22
C SER A 187 -0.10 2.71 -34.33
N GLU A 188 1.13 3.17 -34.15
CA GLU A 188 2.33 2.34 -34.05
C GLU A 188 2.97 2.56 -32.69
N ALA A 189 3.40 1.49 -32.03
CA ALA A 189 4.20 1.59 -30.81
C ALA A 189 5.48 2.37 -31.13
N LEU A 190 5.64 3.56 -30.55
CA LEU A 190 6.92 4.28 -30.62
C LEU A 190 8.02 3.40 -30.00
N PRO A 191 9.25 3.38 -30.55
CA PRO A 191 10.30 2.51 -30.05
C PRO A 191 10.54 2.77 -28.55
N PHE A 192 10.21 1.76 -27.75
CA PHE A 192 10.43 1.75 -26.31
C PHE A 192 11.82 1.21 -26.05
N ASN A 193 12.65 2.02 -25.41
CA ASN A 193 14.02 1.62 -25.13
C ASN A 193 14.08 0.97 -23.75
N LEU A 194 13.45 -0.20 -23.59
CA LEU A 194 13.73 -1.08 -22.45
C LEU A 194 15.17 -1.54 -22.61
N SER A 195 16.09 -1.04 -21.80
CA SER A 195 17.44 -1.61 -21.77
C SER A 195 17.38 -3.06 -21.29
N GLN A 196 17.44 -3.98 -22.27
CA GLN A 196 17.60 -5.44 -22.20
C GLN A 196 16.39 -6.27 -21.70
N SER A 197 15.54 -6.69 -22.64
CA SER A 197 14.62 -7.82 -22.43
C SER A 197 15.26 -9.15 -22.86
N THR A 198 15.19 -10.17 -22.00
CA THR A 198 15.23 -11.57 -22.44
C THR A 198 13.80 -12.10 -22.57
N GLN A 199 13.54 -12.68 -23.73
CA GLN A 199 12.29 -13.27 -24.19
C GLN A 199 11.94 -14.54 -23.40
N PHE A 200 10.73 -14.65 -22.84
CA PHE A 200 10.21 -15.91 -22.27
C PHE A 200 9.26 -16.62 -23.24
N ASP A 201 9.54 -17.90 -23.49
CA ASP A 201 8.57 -18.89 -23.97
C ASP A 201 7.68 -19.35 -22.79
N SER A 202 6.37 -19.50 -22.99
CA SER A 202 5.38 -19.91 -21.97
C SER A 202 5.49 -21.39 -21.53
N PRO A 203 4.74 -21.86 -20.51
CA PRO A 203 5.11 -21.87 -19.09
C PRO A 203 5.25 -23.31 -18.53
N LEU A 204 6.06 -23.49 -17.48
CA LEU A 204 5.98 -24.68 -16.63
C LEU A 204 5.28 -24.31 -15.33
N LEU A 205 4.11 -24.92 -15.11
CA LEU A 205 3.37 -24.92 -13.86
C LEU A 205 4.31 -25.36 -12.71
N LEU A 206 4.65 -24.45 -11.81
CA LEU A 206 5.19 -24.78 -10.49
C LEU A 206 4.16 -24.38 -9.45
N ALA A 207 3.88 -25.31 -8.54
CA ALA A 207 2.95 -25.11 -7.43
C ALA A 207 3.46 -24.01 -6.48
N PRO A 208 2.55 -23.29 -5.79
CA PRO A 208 2.90 -22.12 -4.99
C PRO A 208 3.81 -22.49 -3.80
N PRO A 209 4.70 -21.58 -3.37
CA PRO A 209 5.39 -21.73 -2.09
C PRO A 209 4.42 -21.40 -0.97
N GLU A 210 3.98 -22.43 -0.24
CA GLU A 210 3.34 -22.25 1.07
C GLU A 210 4.41 -21.89 2.11
N THR A 211 4.55 -20.60 2.44
CA THR A 211 5.03 -20.19 3.76
C THR A 211 4.30 -18.93 4.18
N PRO A 212 3.42 -18.97 5.21
CA PRO A 212 2.91 -17.75 5.83
C PRO A 212 4.07 -16.93 6.40
N THR A 213 3.95 -15.60 6.41
CA THR A 213 4.81 -14.76 7.27
C THR A 213 4.62 -15.24 8.71
N SER A 214 5.71 -15.33 9.47
CA SER A 214 5.65 -15.89 10.82
C SER A 214 5.16 -14.84 11.83
N PHE A 215 5.42 -13.54 11.58
CA PHE A 215 4.96 -12.44 12.41
C PHE A 215 3.42 -12.33 12.52
N ASN A 216 2.89 -12.23 13.74
CA ASN A 216 1.44 -12.22 14.01
C ASN A 216 1.02 -11.16 15.06
N ILE A 217 0.00 -10.36 14.74
CA ILE A 217 -0.62 -9.39 15.64
C ILE A 217 -2.02 -9.89 16.01
N GLU A 218 -2.18 -10.27 17.26
CA GLU A 218 -3.47 -10.73 17.78
C GLU A 218 -4.24 -9.63 18.51
N PHE A 219 -5.58 -9.71 18.51
CA PHE A 219 -6.44 -8.76 19.20
C PHE A 219 -7.24 -9.36 20.37
N ASP A 220 -7.21 -8.67 21.51
CA ASP A 220 -8.04 -8.98 22.68
C ASP A 220 -9.05 -7.88 22.98
N TYR A 221 -10.32 -8.18 22.71
CA TYR A 221 -11.45 -7.25 22.81
C TYR A 221 -12.10 -7.23 24.20
N ARG A 222 -11.58 -7.94 25.22
CA ARG A 222 -12.25 -8.08 26.54
C ARG A 222 -12.45 -6.75 27.28
N PHE A 223 -11.73 -5.71 26.86
CA PHE A 223 -11.78 -4.39 27.45
C PHE A 223 -12.75 -3.43 26.76
N ASP A 224 -13.27 -3.75 25.57
CA ASP A 224 -14.36 -2.96 25.00
C ASP A 224 -15.64 -3.10 25.85
N ARG A 225 -15.98 -2.02 26.55
CA ARG A 225 -17.22 -1.90 27.34
C ARG A 225 -18.33 -1.15 26.60
N SER A 226 -18.00 -0.53 25.47
CA SER A 226 -18.94 0.25 24.67
C SER A 226 -19.76 -0.65 23.73
N GLY A 227 -19.21 -1.79 23.35
CA GLY A 227 -19.79 -2.69 22.35
C GLY A 227 -19.51 -2.25 20.92
N PHE A 228 -18.63 -1.28 20.70
CA PHE A 228 -18.18 -0.84 19.38
C PHE A 228 -17.62 -2.00 18.54
N PHE A 229 -16.87 -2.91 19.17
CA PHE A 229 -16.35 -4.12 18.55
C PHE A 229 -17.29 -5.33 18.68
N ASN A 230 -18.56 -5.15 19.01
CA ASN A 230 -19.56 -6.18 18.74
C ASN A 230 -19.93 -6.23 17.25
N ASP A 231 -19.65 -5.16 16.51
CA ASP A 231 -19.71 -5.16 15.05
C ASP A 231 -18.53 -6.00 14.50
N PRO A 232 -18.79 -7.09 13.76
CA PRO A 232 -17.74 -7.90 13.16
C PRO A 232 -16.91 -7.12 12.13
N ASN A 233 -17.46 -6.09 11.48
CA ASN A 233 -16.71 -5.27 10.51
C ASN A 233 -15.62 -4.45 11.20
N CYS A 234 -15.88 -3.91 12.40
CA CYS A 234 -14.87 -3.22 13.19
C CYS A 234 -13.70 -4.13 13.58
N ARG A 235 -13.97 -5.42 13.87
CA ARG A 235 -12.91 -6.40 14.14
C ARG A 235 -12.13 -6.72 12.89
N GLN A 236 -12.84 -7.00 11.79
CA GLN A 236 -12.21 -7.30 10.51
C GLN A 236 -11.31 -6.16 10.03
N ILE A 237 -11.67 -4.90 10.29
CA ILE A 237 -10.80 -3.74 10.02
C ILE A 237 -9.48 -3.83 10.79
N LEU A 238 -9.49 -4.22 12.06
CA LEU A 238 -8.25 -4.39 12.83
C LEU A 238 -7.41 -5.55 12.31
N GLU A 239 -8.04 -6.69 11.98
CA GLU A 239 -7.32 -7.82 11.37
C GLU A 239 -6.69 -7.40 10.03
N THR A 240 -7.43 -6.69 9.18
CA THR A 240 -6.92 -6.19 7.90
C THR A 240 -5.79 -5.18 8.09
N ALA A 241 -5.93 -4.24 9.04
CA ALA A 241 -4.87 -3.28 9.38
C ALA A 241 -3.61 -3.97 9.94
N ALA A 242 -3.77 -5.03 10.72
CA ALA A 242 -2.65 -5.87 11.19
C ALA A 242 -1.97 -6.58 10.02
N SER A 243 -2.73 -7.20 9.13
CA SER A 243 -2.19 -7.90 7.96
C SER A 243 -1.39 -6.98 7.03
N PHE A 244 -1.71 -5.69 6.97
CA PHE A 244 -0.86 -4.71 6.28
C PHE A 244 0.53 -4.63 6.90
N TRP A 245 0.69 -4.67 8.21
CA TRP A 245 2.02 -4.64 8.84
C TRP A 245 2.70 -6.02 8.83
N GLU A 246 1.96 -7.07 9.18
CA GLU A 246 2.48 -8.46 9.26
C GLU A 246 3.13 -8.90 7.95
N ARG A 247 2.53 -8.56 6.80
CA ARG A 247 3.06 -8.96 5.50
C ARG A 247 4.43 -8.35 5.18
N HIS A 248 4.74 -7.21 5.80
CA HIS A 248 6.01 -6.52 5.63
C HIS A 248 7.03 -6.94 6.68
N ILE A 249 6.63 -7.56 7.79
CA ILE A 249 7.56 -7.92 8.88
C ILE A 249 8.04 -9.37 8.69
N LEU A 250 9.35 -9.53 8.61
CA LEU A 250 10.03 -10.82 8.50
C LEU A 250 10.50 -11.37 9.84
N ASP A 251 10.46 -10.57 10.90
CA ASP A 251 10.83 -11.00 12.23
C ASP A 251 9.92 -12.12 12.73
N GLU A 252 10.52 -13.03 13.51
CA GLU A 252 9.80 -13.96 14.37
C GLU A 252 10.26 -13.73 15.79
N PHE A 253 9.40 -13.17 16.63
CA PHE A 253 9.71 -13.01 18.03
C PHE A 253 9.47 -14.31 18.78
N ALA A 254 10.22 -14.51 19.86
CA ALA A 254 9.95 -15.65 20.73
C ALA A 254 8.57 -15.50 21.41
N ASP A 255 7.75 -16.55 21.31
CA ASP A 255 6.45 -16.64 21.98
C ASP A 255 6.55 -16.31 23.46
N LEU A 256 5.53 -15.62 23.97
CA LEU A 256 5.36 -15.52 25.41
C LEU A 256 4.62 -16.73 25.95
N ALA A 257 5.28 -17.49 26.82
CA ALA A 257 4.68 -18.67 27.43
C ALA A 257 3.48 -18.33 28.34
N PRO A 258 2.50 -19.24 28.47
CA PRO A 258 1.49 -19.17 29.53
C PRO A 258 2.15 -19.05 30.91
N GLY A 259 1.52 -18.29 31.82
CA GLY A 259 2.09 -18.01 33.14
C GLY A 259 2.91 -16.73 33.21
N THR A 260 3.25 -16.10 32.08
CA THR A 260 3.98 -14.83 32.04
C THR A 260 3.10 -13.69 32.59
N PRO A 261 3.57 -12.90 33.57
CA PRO A 261 2.85 -11.72 34.03
C PRO A 261 3.01 -10.58 33.03
N ILE A 262 1.89 -9.99 32.60
CA ILE A 262 1.89 -8.84 31.70
C ILE A 262 1.26 -7.62 32.37
N TYR A 263 1.81 -6.45 32.05
CA TYR A 263 1.36 -5.14 32.51
C TYR A 263 0.97 -4.31 31.31
N ILE A 264 -0.30 -3.92 31.26
CA ILE A 264 -0.85 -3.16 30.13
C ILE A 264 -1.59 -1.92 30.62
N LYS A 265 -1.67 -0.91 29.75
CA LYS A 265 -2.58 0.20 29.95
C LYS A 265 -3.96 -0.21 29.46
N ASN A 266 -4.96 -0.24 30.33
CA ASN A 266 -6.32 -0.61 29.95
C ASN A 266 -6.82 0.38 28.87
N PRO A 267 -7.22 -0.08 27.68
CA PRO A 267 -7.59 0.81 26.58
C PRO A 267 -8.84 1.65 26.89
N THR A 268 -9.75 1.17 27.75
CA THR A 268 -10.99 1.86 28.09
C THR A 268 -10.85 2.76 29.32
N THR A 269 -10.20 2.29 30.39
CA THR A 269 -10.11 3.05 31.65
C THR A 269 -8.81 3.83 31.81
N ARG A 270 -7.82 3.59 30.95
CA ARG A 270 -6.45 4.13 30.99
C ARG A 270 -5.65 3.77 32.25
N SER A 271 -6.22 2.98 33.17
CA SER A 271 -5.51 2.47 34.34
C SER A 271 -4.56 1.34 33.94
N THR A 272 -3.38 1.30 34.54
CA THR A 272 -2.48 0.14 34.43
C THR A 272 -3.11 -1.06 35.12
N ILE A 273 -3.11 -2.20 34.43
CA ILE A 273 -3.60 -3.48 34.96
C ILE A 273 -2.56 -4.56 34.72
N SER A 274 -2.55 -5.56 35.61
CA SER A 274 -1.67 -6.72 35.52
C SER A 274 -2.48 -8.01 35.51
N PHE A 275 -2.09 -8.97 34.69
CA PHE A 275 -2.61 -10.32 34.76
C PHE A 275 -1.61 -11.33 34.19
N THR A 276 -1.91 -12.60 34.37
CA THR A 276 -1.08 -13.72 33.92
C THR A 276 -1.66 -14.29 32.64
N LEU A 277 -0.82 -14.53 31.63
CA LEU A 277 -1.22 -15.18 30.39
C LEU A 277 -1.73 -16.60 30.66
N ASP A 278 -2.87 -16.94 30.08
CA ASP A 278 -3.49 -18.26 30.15
C ASP A 278 -3.18 -19.13 28.91
N ARG A 279 -2.68 -18.51 27.85
CA ARG A 279 -2.25 -19.11 26.58
C ARG A 279 -0.97 -18.43 26.07
N PRO A 280 -0.24 -19.05 25.13
CA PRO A 280 0.87 -18.35 24.50
C PRO A 280 0.38 -17.15 23.68
N ILE A 281 1.27 -16.17 23.50
CA ILE A 281 1.14 -15.10 22.51
C ILE A 281 2.22 -15.34 21.47
N ASP A 282 1.80 -15.37 20.21
CA ASP A 282 2.64 -15.33 19.02
C ASP A 282 2.88 -13.85 18.68
N ASP A 283 4.14 -13.43 18.66
CA ASP A 283 4.66 -12.04 18.58
C ASP A 283 3.99 -10.96 19.44
N VAL A 284 2.83 -10.42 19.03
CA VAL A 284 2.22 -9.21 19.61
C VAL A 284 0.75 -9.41 19.94
N LEU A 285 0.36 -9.21 21.21
CA LEU A 285 -1.05 -9.14 21.62
C LEU A 285 -1.51 -7.71 21.89
N VAL A 286 -2.48 -7.23 21.12
CA VAL A 286 -3.04 -5.87 21.24
C VAL A 286 -4.37 -5.89 22.00
N PHE A 287 -4.43 -5.12 23.09
CA PHE A 287 -5.65 -4.95 23.86
C PHE A 287 -6.50 -3.82 23.31
N VAL A 288 -7.72 -4.16 22.88
CA VAL A 288 -8.61 -3.26 22.15
C VAL A 288 -9.72 -2.74 23.07
N GLY A 289 -10.01 -1.45 22.94
CA GLY A 289 -11.19 -0.84 23.56
C GLY A 289 -11.73 0.32 22.74
N ALA A 290 -12.93 0.77 23.13
CA ALA A 290 -13.47 2.04 22.66
C ALA A 290 -14.09 2.79 23.85
N ALA A 291 -13.84 4.09 23.91
CA ALA A 291 -14.33 4.97 24.96
C ALA A 291 -14.38 6.42 24.46
N PRO A 292 -15.18 7.31 25.08
CA PRO A 292 -15.11 8.73 24.78
C PRO A 292 -13.70 9.27 25.08
N LEU A 293 -13.05 9.85 24.08
CA LEU A 293 -11.76 10.53 24.24
C LEU A 293 -11.95 12.05 24.10
N SER A 294 -11.07 12.83 24.71
CA SER A 294 -11.09 14.28 24.57
C SER A 294 -10.82 14.67 23.13
N SER A 295 -11.76 15.40 22.51
CA SER A 295 -11.56 16.00 21.19
C SER A 295 -10.26 16.85 21.20
N PRO A 296 -9.42 16.78 20.15
CA PRO A 296 -9.64 16.17 18.82
C PRO A 296 -9.19 14.71 18.66
N ILE A 297 -8.92 13.98 19.75
CA ILE A 297 -8.27 12.66 19.68
C ILE A 297 -9.19 11.61 19.06
N LEU A 298 -8.74 11.00 17.95
CA LEU A 298 -9.45 9.96 17.21
C LEU A 298 -9.22 8.57 17.81
N ALA A 299 -7.96 8.23 18.08
CA ALA A 299 -7.57 7.04 18.80
C ALA A 299 -6.34 7.33 19.67
N GLN A 300 -5.98 6.38 20.52
CA GLN A 300 -4.68 6.38 21.20
C GLN A 300 -4.21 4.94 21.32
N ALA A 301 -3.04 4.67 20.81
CA ALA A 301 -2.35 3.42 20.99
C ALA A 301 -0.93 3.58 21.50
N GLY A 302 -0.28 2.45 21.69
CA GLY A 302 1.14 2.37 21.96
C GLY A 302 1.51 1.03 22.56
N PRO A 303 2.82 0.72 22.56
CA PRO A 303 3.32 -0.51 23.12
C PRO A 303 3.08 -0.53 24.63
N SER A 304 2.82 -1.73 25.14
CA SER A 304 2.65 -2.02 26.56
C SER A 304 3.67 -3.06 26.98
N GLY A 305 4.06 -3.04 28.27
CA GLY A 305 5.02 -4.01 28.81
C GLY A 305 6.26 -3.42 29.48
N ASN A 306 6.49 -2.10 29.42
CA ASN A 306 7.65 -1.40 30.01
C ASN A 306 7.76 -1.45 31.56
N TRP A 307 6.99 -2.32 32.23
CA TRP A 307 6.98 -2.46 33.69
C TRP A 307 7.13 -3.93 34.12
N THR A 308 7.68 -4.76 33.25
CA THR A 308 7.96 -6.16 33.55
C THR A 308 9.24 -6.28 34.39
N PRO A 309 9.23 -7.07 35.48
CA PRO A 309 10.45 -7.38 36.23
C PRO A 309 11.37 -8.39 35.50
N ASP A 310 10.95 -8.93 34.36
CA ASP A 310 11.73 -9.85 33.54
C ASP A 310 12.72 -9.07 32.66
N SER A 311 14.02 -9.32 32.85
CA SER A 311 15.08 -8.59 32.14
C SER A 311 15.14 -8.88 30.64
N ASP A 312 14.67 -10.05 30.19
CA ASP A 312 14.66 -10.38 28.76
C ASP A 312 13.52 -9.65 28.05
N LEU A 313 12.34 -9.61 28.67
CA LEU A 313 11.22 -8.81 28.17
C LEU A 313 11.55 -7.31 28.24
N ASP A 314 12.10 -6.83 29.36
CA ASP A 314 12.53 -5.43 29.48
C ASP A 314 13.52 -5.02 28.37
N ARG A 315 14.46 -5.91 28.02
CA ARG A 315 15.40 -5.70 26.90
C ARG A 315 14.67 -5.63 25.56
N ARG A 316 13.73 -6.54 25.27
CA ARG A 316 12.94 -6.51 24.03
C ARG A 316 12.22 -5.16 23.83
N PHE A 317 11.72 -4.58 24.91
CA PHE A 317 11.01 -3.28 24.86
C PHE A 317 11.92 -2.06 24.78
N ASN A 318 13.02 -2.07 25.53
CA ASN A 318 13.87 -0.88 25.74
C ASN A 318 15.17 -0.90 24.91
N SER A 319 15.37 -1.89 24.04
CA SER A 319 16.55 -1.93 23.17
C SER A 319 16.37 -1.11 21.89
N THR A 320 17.46 -1.04 21.13
CA THR A 320 17.49 -0.44 19.78
C THR A 320 16.98 -1.40 18.70
N ASN A 321 16.72 -2.67 19.06
CA ASN A 321 16.00 -3.67 18.26
C ASN A 321 14.63 -3.85 18.91
N PHE A 322 13.66 -3.02 18.54
CA PHE A 322 12.40 -2.94 19.25
C PHE A 322 11.52 -4.17 18.97
N GLU A 323 11.16 -4.91 20.02
CA GLU A 323 10.39 -6.15 19.92
C GLU A 323 9.22 -6.13 20.94
N PRO A 324 8.13 -5.38 20.69
CA PRO A 324 6.99 -5.35 21.58
C PRO A 324 6.34 -6.75 21.64
N TRP A 325 5.71 -7.07 22.76
CA TRP A 325 4.91 -8.29 22.91
C TRP A 325 3.45 -8.02 23.30
N THR A 326 3.17 -6.79 23.75
CA THR A 326 1.80 -6.33 23.95
C THR A 326 1.65 -4.90 23.48
N GLY A 327 0.46 -4.57 23.00
CA GLY A 327 0.02 -3.22 22.67
C GLY A 327 -1.30 -2.91 23.35
N HIS A 328 -1.69 -1.65 23.32
CA HIS A 328 -3.07 -1.27 23.60
C HIS A 328 -3.52 -0.26 22.57
N ILE A 329 -4.80 -0.29 22.20
CA ILE A 329 -5.42 0.65 21.28
C ILE A 329 -6.82 1.00 21.77
N SER A 330 -7.16 2.28 21.71
CA SER A 330 -8.47 2.78 22.14
C SER A 330 -9.02 3.77 21.14
N PHE A 331 -10.14 3.43 20.52
CA PHE A 331 -10.83 4.30 19.57
C PHE A 331 -11.83 5.21 20.27
N ASN A 332 -11.94 6.45 19.79
CA ASN A 332 -12.91 7.40 20.31
C ASN A 332 -14.32 7.01 19.88
N SER A 333 -15.12 6.55 20.84
CA SER A 333 -16.49 6.08 20.59
C SER A 333 -17.48 7.21 20.28
N SER A 334 -17.03 8.47 20.27
CA SER A 334 -17.85 9.64 19.91
C SER A 334 -17.67 10.09 18.45
N ILE A 335 -16.77 9.46 17.69
CA ILE A 335 -16.53 9.78 16.29
C ILE A 335 -17.52 9.00 15.41
N ASN A 336 -17.98 9.65 14.34
CA ASN A 336 -18.76 9.01 13.28
C ASN A 336 -17.80 8.32 12.29
N TRP A 337 -17.39 7.10 12.65
CA TRP A 337 -16.46 6.29 11.87
C TRP A 337 -17.10 5.77 10.58
N PHE A 338 -16.38 5.87 9.47
CA PHE A 338 -16.63 5.04 8.30
C PHE A 338 -16.10 3.63 8.60
N ILE A 339 -16.99 2.64 8.53
CA ILE A 339 -16.71 1.24 8.86
C ILE A 339 -16.91 0.42 7.59
N ASP A 340 -15.80 0.11 6.94
CA ASP A 340 -15.76 -0.80 5.82
C ASP A 340 -14.47 -1.64 5.86
N PRO A 341 -14.56 -2.95 6.07
CA PRO A 341 -13.40 -3.83 6.15
C PRO A 341 -12.77 -4.15 4.79
N THR A 342 -13.40 -3.80 3.67
CA THR A 342 -12.83 -4.05 2.34
C THR A 342 -11.72 -3.05 2.06
N PRO A 343 -10.45 -3.45 1.86
CA PRO A 343 -9.35 -2.52 1.64
C PRO A 343 -9.57 -1.52 0.50
N GLN A 344 -10.34 -1.91 -0.53
CA GLN A 344 -10.45 -1.26 -1.84
C GLN A 344 -11.42 -0.05 -1.91
N THR A 345 -12.16 0.30 -0.85
CA THR A 345 -13.31 1.23 -0.94
C THR A 345 -12.99 2.73 -0.84
N HIS A 346 -11.91 3.18 -1.46
CA HIS A 346 -11.44 4.58 -1.37
C HIS A 346 -12.48 5.62 -1.86
N ASN A 347 -13.34 5.28 -2.84
CA ASN A 347 -14.27 6.23 -3.46
C ASN A 347 -15.68 6.29 -2.82
N ASP A 348 -15.97 5.41 -1.86
CA ASP A 348 -17.29 5.34 -1.21
C ASP A 348 -17.31 5.97 0.19
N ILE A 349 -16.18 6.54 0.62
CA ILE A 349 -16.06 7.15 1.95
C ILE A 349 -16.74 8.52 1.93
N PRO A 350 -17.76 8.78 2.77
CA PRO A 350 -18.41 10.08 2.82
C PRO A 350 -17.39 11.18 3.20
N PRO A 351 -17.38 12.35 2.51
CA PRO A 351 -16.38 13.41 2.72
C PRO A 351 -16.29 13.95 4.15
N GLU A 352 -17.30 13.74 4.99
CA GLU A 352 -17.34 14.16 6.39
C GLU A 352 -16.92 13.09 7.40
N GLN A 353 -16.67 11.86 6.96
CA GLN A 353 -16.35 10.74 7.83
C GLN A 353 -14.84 10.48 7.92
N VAL A 354 -14.44 9.91 9.06
CA VAL A 354 -13.09 9.44 9.31
C VAL A 354 -13.06 7.95 9.04
N ASP A 355 -12.15 7.49 8.19
CA ASP A 355 -11.97 6.07 7.90
C ASP A 355 -11.32 5.32 9.08
N LEU A 356 -12.02 4.31 9.60
CA LEU A 356 -11.52 3.52 10.74
C LEU A 356 -10.29 2.70 10.37
N MET A 357 -10.21 2.20 9.13
CA MET A 357 -9.06 1.42 8.65
C MET A 357 -7.78 2.26 8.69
N THR A 358 -7.82 3.47 8.14
CA THR A 358 -6.68 4.41 8.17
C THR A 358 -6.17 4.64 9.59
N VAL A 359 -7.07 4.95 10.53
CA VAL A 359 -6.67 5.19 11.93
C VAL A 359 -6.17 3.91 12.60
N ALA A 360 -6.79 2.76 12.34
CA ALA A 360 -6.34 1.48 12.87
C ALA A 360 -4.92 1.15 12.42
N THR A 361 -4.63 1.27 11.12
CA THR A 361 -3.31 1.01 10.54
C THR A 361 -2.26 1.97 11.09
N HIS A 362 -2.60 3.26 11.22
CA HIS A 362 -1.74 4.28 11.82
C HIS A 362 -1.34 3.92 13.26
N GLU A 363 -2.33 3.62 14.10
CA GLU A 363 -2.12 3.35 15.54
C GLU A 363 -1.38 2.02 15.79
N LEU A 364 -1.52 1.05 14.88
CA LEU A 364 -0.68 -0.16 14.89
C LEU A 364 0.79 0.18 14.63
N GLY A 365 1.11 1.11 13.73
CA GLY A 365 2.48 1.60 13.54
C GLY A 365 3.09 2.16 14.83
N HIS A 366 2.29 2.85 15.64
CA HIS A 366 2.71 3.31 16.97
C HIS A 366 2.94 2.16 17.96
N ILE A 367 2.11 1.11 17.94
CA ILE A 367 2.32 -0.11 18.76
C ILE A 367 3.63 -0.80 18.36
N LEU A 368 3.93 -0.84 17.07
CA LEU A 368 5.17 -1.37 16.52
C LEU A 368 6.37 -0.44 16.75
N GLY A 369 6.19 0.68 17.44
CA GLY A 369 7.29 1.47 18.01
C GLY A 369 7.64 2.74 17.26
N ILE A 370 6.99 3.04 16.13
CA ILE A 370 7.16 4.32 15.44
C ILE A 370 6.64 5.44 16.35
N GLY A 371 7.46 6.45 16.64
CA GLY A 371 7.11 7.58 17.50
C GLY A 371 6.99 7.29 19.01
N ASN A 372 7.04 6.04 19.44
CA ASN A 372 6.77 5.64 20.84
C ASN A 372 7.85 4.73 21.47
N SER A 373 8.85 4.29 20.70
CA SER A 373 9.93 3.42 21.20
C SER A 373 11.23 4.17 21.47
N GLN A 374 12.08 3.59 22.33
CA GLN A 374 13.44 4.07 22.51
C GLN A 374 14.27 3.92 21.20
N ALA A 375 14.00 2.87 20.43
CA ALA A 375 14.62 2.62 19.14
C ALA A 375 14.29 3.69 18.09
N PHE A 376 13.11 4.30 18.16
CA PHE A 376 12.77 5.48 17.36
C PHE A 376 13.48 6.73 17.89
N ASN A 377 13.39 6.98 19.21
CA ASN A 377 13.89 8.20 19.83
C ASN A 377 15.41 8.41 19.69
N GLN A 378 16.20 7.34 19.58
CA GLN A 378 17.65 7.44 19.36
C GLN A 378 18.01 8.12 18.02
N TRP A 379 17.11 8.08 17.03
CA TRP A 379 17.30 8.67 15.70
C TRP A 379 16.75 10.09 15.62
N ILE A 380 16.23 10.65 16.71
CA ILE A 380 15.74 12.03 16.73
C ILE A 380 16.89 13.01 16.96
N SER A 381 17.04 13.97 16.06
CA SER A 381 17.97 15.09 16.17
C SER A 381 17.22 16.41 15.99
N GLY A 382 16.91 17.08 17.10
CA GLY A 382 16.09 18.29 17.09
C GLY A 382 14.62 17.94 16.78
N GLN A 383 14.05 18.57 15.75
CA GLN A 383 12.70 18.27 15.22
C GLN A 383 12.77 17.41 13.95
N THR A 384 13.79 16.58 13.83
CA THR A 384 13.95 15.71 12.66
C THR A 384 14.33 14.29 13.08
N PHE A 385 13.89 13.33 12.31
CA PHE A 385 14.28 11.93 12.36
C PHE A 385 15.35 11.67 11.28
N ILE A 386 16.44 11.03 11.70
CA ILE A 386 17.65 10.78 10.88
C ILE A 386 18.03 9.30 10.88
N GLY A 387 17.03 8.42 10.92
CA GLY A 387 17.25 6.98 10.80
C GLY A 387 17.83 6.63 9.42
N PRO A 388 18.79 5.70 9.35
CA PRO A 388 19.52 5.42 8.11
C PRO A 388 18.63 4.92 6.97
N ASN A 389 17.60 4.11 7.24
CA ASN A 389 16.70 3.61 6.21
C ASN A 389 15.74 4.70 5.74
N ALA A 390 15.18 5.48 6.67
CA ALA A 390 14.36 6.64 6.31
C ALA A 390 15.15 7.64 5.46
N LEU A 391 16.43 7.89 5.78
CA LEU A 391 17.30 8.75 4.96
C LEU A 391 17.59 8.18 3.57
N VAL A 392 17.57 6.86 3.37
CA VAL A 392 17.67 6.27 2.02
C VAL A 392 16.44 6.65 1.21
N ILE A 393 15.25 6.45 1.79
CA ILE A 393 13.97 6.75 1.15
C ILE A 393 13.84 8.24 0.82
N THR A 394 14.36 9.13 1.67
CA THR A 394 14.27 10.57 1.48
C THR A 394 15.47 11.20 0.78
N GLU A 395 16.32 10.40 0.12
CA GLU A 395 17.54 10.85 -0.59
C GLU A 395 18.50 11.69 0.29
N GLY A 396 18.57 11.36 1.57
CA GLY A 396 19.41 12.01 2.57
C GLY A 396 18.79 13.23 3.23
N LEU A 397 17.52 13.55 2.95
CA LEU A 397 16.79 14.61 3.62
C LEU A 397 16.30 14.14 5.00
N ALA A 398 16.69 14.84 6.06
CA ALA A 398 16.18 14.55 7.40
C ALA A 398 14.65 14.69 7.42
N VAL A 399 13.96 13.70 7.99
CA VAL A 399 12.50 13.64 8.03
C VAL A 399 12.00 14.57 9.13
N PRO A 400 11.27 15.66 8.84
CA PRO A 400 10.74 16.54 9.86
C PRO A 400 9.67 15.83 10.69
N LEU A 401 9.70 16.07 11.99
CA LEU A 401 8.74 15.56 12.95
C LEU A 401 7.81 16.68 13.41
N ALA A 402 6.56 16.33 13.70
CA ALA A 402 5.62 17.21 14.36
C ALA A 402 6.10 17.59 15.79
N ASP A 403 5.42 18.57 16.41
CA ASP A 403 5.81 19.11 17.72
C ASP A 403 5.87 18.07 18.85
N ASP A 404 5.12 16.97 18.74
CA ASP A 404 5.14 15.88 19.73
C ASP A 404 6.30 14.89 19.55
N LEU A 405 7.06 15.02 18.45
CA LEU A 405 8.17 14.15 18.05
C LEU A 405 7.77 12.67 17.82
N SER A 406 6.47 12.38 17.77
CA SER A 406 5.93 11.03 17.56
C SER A 406 5.32 10.86 16.17
N HIS A 407 5.04 11.95 15.46
CA HIS A 407 4.50 11.96 14.11
C HIS A 407 5.45 12.63 13.12
N ILE A 408 5.32 12.28 11.84
CA ILE A 408 5.96 12.99 10.72
C ILE A 408 5.22 14.31 10.49
N GLU A 409 5.95 15.39 10.17
CA GLU A 409 5.33 16.66 9.82
C GLU A 409 4.40 16.49 8.61
N ASP A 410 3.21 17.08 8.69
CA ASP A 410 2.25 17.02 7.60
C ASP A 410 2.81 17.70 6.34
N HIS A 411 2.46 17.17 5.17
CA HIS A 411 2.97 17.61 3.87
C HIS A 411 4.49 17.51 3.68
N PHE A 412 5.19 16.73 4.51
CA PHE A 412 6.55 16.34 4.18
C PHE A 412 6.55 15.38 2.99
N LEU A 413 6.79 15.97 1.81
CA LEU A 413 6.98 15.29 0.54
C LEU A 413 8.46 15.43 0.15
N PRO A 414 9.36 14.56 0.65
CA PRO A 414 10.71 14.52 0.11
C PRO A 414 10.61 14.15 -1.38
N ASN A 415 11.43 14.80 -2.20
CA ASN A 415 11.41 14.75 -3.66
C ASN A 415 11.00 13.36 -4.21
N GLY A 416 9.83 13.26 -4.85
CA GLY A 416 9.45 12.06 -5.61
C GLY A 416 8.78 10.92 -4.83
N ILE A 417 8.39 11.10 -3.56
CA ILE A 417 7.45 10.17 -2.88
C ILE A 417 6.02 10.71 -3.01
N SER A 418 5.13 9.92 -3.64
CA SER A 418 3.69 10.23 -3.70
C SER A 418 2.99 9.77 -2.40
N GLY A 419 2.09 10.60 -1.88
CA GLY A 419 1.35 10.35 -0.64
C GLY A 419 2.01 10.93 0.62
N ASN A 420 1.19 11.50 1.52
CA ASN A 420 1.63 11.83 2.86
C ASN A 420 1.85 10.53 3.65
N SER A 421 2.92 10.47 4.45
CA SER A 421 3.13 9.40 5.43
C SER A 421 1.83 9.12 6.21
N LEU A 422 1.53 7.84 6.40
CA LEU A 422 0.40 7.44 7.23
C LEU A 422 0.57 7.98 8.66
N LEU A 423 1.81 8.13 9.12
CA LEU A 423 2.21 8.52 10.47
C LEU A 423 2.25 10.06 10.68
N THR A 424 1.42 10.81 9.94
CA THR A 424 1.20 12.25 10.15
C THR A 424 0.18 12.49 11.29
N PRO A 425 0.19 13.66 11.96
CA PRO A 425 -0.71 13.93 13.09
C PRO A 425 -2.17 14.22 12.67
N PHE A 426 -2.47 14.18 11.37
CA PHE A 426 -3.78 14.51 10.82
C PHE A 426 -4.29 13.37 9.93
N VAL A 427 -5.61 13.19 9.94
CA VAL A 427 -6.30 12.28 9.02
C VAL A 427 -7.17 13.10 8.08
N SER A 428 -7.10 12.79 6.79
CA SER A 428 -7.97 13.38 5.78
C SER A 428 -9.36 12.76 5.85
N LEU A 429 -10.40 13.60 5.96
CA LEU A 429 -11.79 13.12 5.92
C LEU A 429 -12.12 12.60 4.51
N GLY A 430 -12.91 11.52 4.44
CA GLY A 430 -13.30 10.94 3.16
C GLY A 430 -12.18 10.24 2.39
N VAL A 431 -11.01 10.04 2.99
CA VAL A 431 -9.83 9.46 2.33
C VAL A 431 -9.34 8.28 3.16
N ARG A 432 -9.05 7.15 2.49
CA ARG A 432 -8.36 6.01 3.09
C ARG A 432 -6.88 6.03 2.77
N GLN A 433 -6.03 5.90 3.76
CA GLN A 433 -4.57 5.89 3.60
C GLN A 433 -3.96 4.61 4.16
N PHE A 434 -2.86 4.19 3.57
CA PHE A 434 -2.06 3.04 3.97
C PHE A 434 -0.59 3.45 4.15
N PRO A 435 0.24 2.62 4.82
CA PRO A 435 1.65 2.92 5.02
C PRO A 435 2.37 3.16 3.70
N THR A 436 3.20 4.19 3.66
CA THR A 436 4.11 4.52 2.57
C THR A 436 5.46 3.81 2.76
N LEU A 437 6.34 3.85 1.75
CA LEU A 437 7.73 3.38 1.90
C LEU A 437 8.48 4.10 3.02
N LEU A 438 8.16 5.37 3.27
CA LEU A 438 8.73 6.10 4.41
C LEU A 438 8.30 5.44 5.72
N ASP A 439 7.03 5.06 5.88
CA ASP A 439 6.52 4.43 7.10
C ASP A 439 7.16 3.05 7.33
N LEU A 440 7.39 2.27 6.27
CA LEU A 440 8.11 1.00 6.34
C LEU A 440 9.59 1.21 6.70
N ALA A 441 10.25 2.22 6.14
CA ALA A 441 11.64 2.54 6.49
C ALA A 441 11.80 3.01 7.94
N LEU A 442 10.82 3.75 8.49
CA LEU A 442 10.76 4.07 9.92
C LEU A 442 10.67 2.80 10.77
N LEU A 443 9.91 1.80 10.33
CA LEU A 443 9.80 0.51 11.01
C LEU A 443 11.14 -0.25 11.00
N GLN A 444 11.85 -0.24 9.87
CA GLN A 444 13.18 -0.83 9.77
C GLN A 444 14.20 -0.13 10.68
N ASP A 445 14.12 1.19 10.80
CA ASP A 445 14.99 1.99 11.67
C ASP A 445 14.77 1.74 13.17
N VAL A 446 13.59 1.25 13.57
CA VAL A 446 13.33 0.81 14.95
C VAL A 446 13.71 -0.65 15.22
N GLY A 447 14.18 -1.39 14.20
CA GLY A 447 14.83 -2.69 14.35
C GLY A 447 14.20 -3.85 13.60
N TYR A 448 13.03 -3.66 12.99
CA TYR A 448 12.37 -4.75 12.26
C TYR A 448 13.13 -5.11 10.98
N GLN A 449 13.19 -6.40 10.69
CA GLN A 449 13.47 -6.91 9.37
C GLN A 449 12.19 -6.86 8.55
N ILE A 450 12.23 -6.17 7.41
CA ILE A 450 11.06 -6.02 6.57
C ILE A 450 11.29 -6.46 5.13
N THR A 451 10.22 -6.89 4.46
CA THR A 451 10.14 -6.95 2.99
C THR A 451 9.74 -5.56 2.49
N VAL A 452 10.68 -4.93 1.79
CA VAL A 452 10.47 -3.63 1.13
C VAL A 452 9.89 -3.83 -0.24
#